data_AF-A0A4Q7YAV1-F1
#
_entry.id   AF-A0A4Q7YAV1-F1
#
_cell.length_a   1.000
_cell.length_b   1.000
_cell.length_c   1.000
_cell.angle_alpha   90.00
_cell.angle_beta   90.00
_cell.angle_gamma   90.00
#
_symmetry.space_group_name_H-M   'P 1'
#
loop_
_entity.id
_entity.type
_entity.pdbx_description
1 polymer ?
#
loop_
_entity_poly.entity_id
_entity_poly.type
_entity_poly.pdbx_seq_one_letter_code
_entity_poly.pdbx_strand_id
1 'polypeptide(L)'
;MTTDDDRQTQLRALYTLLSAAHPSPSGQASDAEWTAWMDRTGADGDLAGLLHSAAHGARFDGAELAPYREASERCGSRLDPAALAEAYRLLAAE
;
A
#
# COMPACT_ATOMS: atom_id res chain seq x y z
N MET A 1 -2.90 -13.67 -19.51
CA MET A 1 -1.46 -13.43 -19.29
C MET A 1 -1.31 -11.92 -19.19
N THR A 2 -1.14 -11.39 -17.98
CA THR A 2 -0.90 -9.96 -17.78
C THR A 2 0.46 -9.65 -18.38
N THR A 3 0.54 -8.65 -19.27
CA THR A 3 1.85 -8.24 -19.82
C THR A 3 2.65 -7.48 -18.75
N ASP A 4 3.96 -7.36 -18.91
CA ASP A 4 4.77 -6.59 -17.96
C ASP A 4 4.33 -5.11 -17.92
N ASP A 5 3.94 -4.56 -19.07
CA ASP A 5 3.36 -3.21 -19.19
C ASP A 5 2.04 -3.07 -18.43
N ASP A 6 1.16 -4.08 -18.48
CA ASP A 6 -0.09 -4.09 -17.71
C ASP A 6 0.20 -4.11 -16.20
N ARG A 7 1.18 -4.92 -15.76
CA ARG A 7 1.60 -4.99 -14.36
C ARG A 7 2.16 -3.64 -13.88
N GLN A 8 3.07 -3.03 -14.64
CA GLN A 8 3.64 -1.73 -14.31
C GLN A 8 2.55 -0.64 -14.23
N THR A 9 1.59 -0.66 -15.15
CA THR A 9 0.45 0.25 -15.16
C THR A 9 -0.40 0.09 -13.90
N GLN A 10 -0.70 -1.15 -13.51
CA GLN A 10 -1.46 -1.45 -12.29
C GLN A 10 -0.73 -1.01 -11.02
N LEU A 11 0.58 -1.29 -10.91
CA LEU A 11 1.40 -0.85 -9.78
C LEU A 11 1.41 0.68 -9.64
N ARG A 12 1.53 1.42 -10.75
CA ARG A 12 1.49 2.90 -10.75
C ARG A 12 0.12 3.45 -10.36
N ALA A 13 -0.96 2.79 -10.78
CA ALA A 13 -2.32 3.17 -10.39
C ALA A 13 -2.52 3.04 -8.87
N LEU A 14 -2.12 1.90 -8.29
CA LEU A 14 -2.20 1.66 -6.84
C LEU A 14 -1.32 2.64 -6.04
N TYR A 15 -0.09 2.90 -6.51
CA TYR A 15 0.79 3.91 -5.93
C TYR A 15 0.14 5.30 -5.90
N THR A 16 -0.52 5.69 -6.99
CA THR A 16 -1.20 6.99 -7.09
C THR A 16 -2.34 7.11 -6.08
N LEU A 17 -3.10 6.03 -5.87
CA LEU A 17 -4.19 6.01 -4.88
C LEU A 17 -3.67 6.20 -3.45
N LEU A 18 -2.59 5.50 -3.09
CA LEU A 18 -1.99 5.60 -1.75
C LEU A 18 -1.29 6.95 -1.52
N SER A 19 -0.67 7.51 -2.56
CA SER A 19 0.04 8.79 -2.49
C SER A 19 -0.89 10.02 -2.53
N ALA A 20 -2.18 9.83 -2.84
CA ALA A 20 -3.14 10.92 -2.86
C ALA A 20 -3.26 11.53 -1.45
N ALA A 21 -3.36 12.87 -1.37
CA ALA A 21 -3.48 13.57 -0.10
C ALA A 21 -4.59 12.96 0.77
N HIS A 22 -4.26 12.64 2.02
CA HIS A 22 -5.21 12.19 3.02
C HIS A 22 -5.35 13.27 4.09
N PRO A 23 -6.53 13.88 4.24
CA PRO A 23 -6.70 14.93 5.24
C PRO A 23 -6.42 14.36 6.63
N SER A 24 -5.66 15.11 7.43
CA SER A 24 -5.52 14.81 8.84
C SER A 24 -6.86 15.03 9.54
N PRO A 25 -7.18 14.30 10.61
CA PRO A 25 -8.44 14.43 11.34
C PRO A 25 -8.42 15.67 12.27
N SER A 26 -7.63 16.70 11.94
CA SER A 26 -7.45 17.87 12.78
C SER A 26 -8.76 18.63 12.99
N GLY A 27 -9.09 18.91 14.25
CA GLY A 27 -10.29 19.64 14.65
C GLY A 27 -10.87 19.15 15.97
N GLN A 28 -11.07 17.83 16.13
CA GLN A 28 -11.67 17.21 17.33
C GLN A 28 -11.29 15.73 17.53
N ALA A 29 -10.26 15.22 16.84
CA ALA A 29 -9.84 13.83 16.99
C ALA A 29 -9.28 13.56 18.39
N SER A 30 -9.69 12.43 18.97
CA SER A 30 -9.02 11.83 20.13
C SER A 30 -7.60 11.37 19.79
N ASP A 31 -6.75 11.21 20.80
CA ASP A 31 -5.39 10.67 20.62
C ASP A 31 -5.40 9.28 19.97
N ALA A 32 -6.44 8.49 20.23
CA ALA A 32 -6.65 7.17 19.62
C ALA A 32 -6.93 7.28 18.11
N GLU A 33 -7.80 8.22 17.70
CA GLU A 33 -8.08 8.47 16.28
C GLU A 33 -6.87 9.05 15.56
N TRP A 34 -6.10 9.92 16.23
CA TRP A 34 -4.85 10.45 15.70
C TRP A 34 -3.81 9.33 15.49
N THR A 35 -3.64 8.45 16.48
CA THR A 35 -2.73 7.31 16.41
C THR A 35 -3.14 6.35 15.30
N ALA A 36 -4.43 5.98 15.21
CA ALA A 36 -4.93 5.13 14.15
C ALA A 36 -4.73 5.75 12.76
N TRP A 37 -4.89 7.07 12.63
CA TRP A 37 -4.61 7.78 11.39
C TRP A 37 -3.13 7.72 11.03
N MET A 38 -2.22 7.96 11.99
CA MET A 38 -0.77 7.89 11.76
C MET A 38 -0.32 6.48 11.37
N ASP A 39 -0.80 5.47 12.09
CA ASP A 39 -0.47 4.06 11.86
C ASP A 39 -0.89 3.62 10.45
N ARG A 40 -2.14 3.92 10.06
CA ARG A 40 -2.62 3.62 8.70
C ARG A 40 -1.81 4.37 7.65
N THR A 41 -1.56 5.67 7.83
CA THR A 41 -0.80 6.47 6.87
C THR A 41 0.66 6.00 6.75
N GLY A 42 1.27 5.53 7.83
CA GLY A 42 2.58 4.86 7.79
C GLY A 42 2.54 3.58 6.96
N ALA A 43 1.61 2.66 7.25
CA ALA A 43 1.47 1.41 6.51
C ALA A 43 1.17 1.62 5.01
N ASP A 44 0.26 2.55 4.69
CA ASP A 44 -0.04 2.95 3.30
C ASP A 44 1.18 3.58 2.61
N GLY A 45 1.99 4.35 3.33
CA GLY A 45 3.23 4.94 2.83
C GLY A 45 4.29 3.88 2.50
N ASP A 46 4.48 2.90 3.37
CA ASP A 46 5.40 1.78 3.14
C ASP A 46 4.96 0.97 1.91
N LEU A 47 3.67 0.64 1.82
CA LEU A 47 3.12 -0.06 0.66
C LEU A 47 3.28 0.75 -0.64
N ALA A 48 3.07 2.07 -0.59
CA ALA A 48 3.32 2.95 -1.72
C ALA A 48 4.79 2.90 -2.18
N GLY A 49 5.73 2.88 -1.25
CA GLY A 49 7.16 2.73 -1.54
C GLY A 49 7.50 1.42 -2.25
N LEU A 50 6.91 0.30 -1.79
CA LEU A 50 7.06 -1.01 -2.44
C LEU A 50 6.50 -1.01 -3.86
N LEU A 51 5.28 -0.50 -4.04
CA LEU A 51 4.62 -0.41 -5.35
C LEU A 51 5.42 0.45 -6.32
N HIS A 52 5.93 1.59 -5.85
CA HIS A 52 6.81 2.45 -6.64
C HIS A 52 8.08 1.72 -7.05
N SER A 53 8.75 1.03 -6.13
CA SER A 53 9.98 0.28 -6.41
C SER A 53 9.74 -0.85 -7.41
N ALA A 54 8.66 -1.61 -7.23
CA ALA A 54 8.27 -2.70 -8.14
C ALA A 54 7.93 -2.19 -9.55
N ALA A 55 7.29 -1.02 -9.65
CA ALA A 55 7.02 -0.37 -10.93
C ALA A 55 8.28 0.08 -11.68
N HIS A 56 9.45 0.09 -11.00
CA HIS A 56 10.78 0.37 -11.57
C HIS A 56 11.67 -0.89 -11.61
N GLY A 57 11.09 -2.08 -11.44
CA GLY A 57 11.78 -3.35 -11.63
C GLY A 57 12.31 -4.01 -10.36
N ALA A 58 12.08 -3.44 -9.17
CA ALA A 58 12.37 -4.15 -7.93
C ALA A 58 11.52 -5.43 -7.84
N ARG A 59 12.09 -6.47 -7.24
CA ARG A 59 11.43 -7.75 -6.98
C ARG A 59 11.48 -8.02 -5.49
N PHE A 60 10.39 -8.57 -4.98
CA PHE A 60 10.24 -8.89 -3.58
C PHE A 60 9.73 -10.32 -3.47
N ASP A 61 10.30 -11.07 -2.53
CA ASP A 61 9.74 -12.36 -2.17
C ASP A 61 8.63 -12.24 -1.11
N GLY A 62 7.93 -13.34 -0.86
CA GLY A 62 6.83 -13.35 0.11
C GLY A 62 7.27 -13.07 1.56
N ALA A 63 8.51 -13.41 1.93
CA ALA A 63 9.03 -13.17 3.28
C ALA A 63 9.37 -11.69 3.49
N GLU A 64 9.88 -11.01 2.46
CA GLU A 64 10.09 -9.56 2.46
C GLU A 64 8.76 -8.80 2.57
N LEU A 65 7.70 -9.30 1.94
CA LEU A 65 6.38 -8.65 1.91
C LEU A 65 5.52 -8.93 3.17
N ALA A 66 5.77 -10.02 3.89
CA ALA A 66 5.01 -10.43 5.06
C ALA A 66 4.81 -9.33 6.13
N PRO A 67 5.87 -8.64 6.61
CA PRO A 67 5.70 -7.62 7.65
C PRO A 67 4.85 -6.43 7.19
N TYR A 68 4.94 -6.07 5.90
CA TYR A 68 4.11 -4.99 5.33
C TYR A 68 2.64 -5.42 5.23
N ARG A 69 2.39 -6.67 4.82
CA ARG A 69 1.03 -7.22 4.77
C ARG A 69 0.39 -7.23 6.15
N GLU A 70 1.10 -7.70 7.17
CA GLU A 70 0.62 -7.70 8.55
C GLU A 70 0.34 -6.27 9.04
N ALA A 71 1.18 -5.29 8.68
CA ALA A 71 0.96 -3.89 9.00
C ALA A 71 -0.32 -3.34 8.34
N SER A 72 -0.54 -3.58 7.05
CA SER A 72 -1.76 -3.14 6.35
C SER A 72 -3.02 -3.84 6.88
N GLU A 73 -2.94 -5.11 7.28
CA GLU A 73 -4.07 -5.83 7.87
C GLU A 73 -4.41 -5.30 9.28
N ARG A 74 -3.40 -4.99 10.09
CA ARG A 74 -3.56 -4.47 11.45
C ARG A 74 -4.02 -3.01 11.48
N CYS A 75 -3.40 -2.15 10.67
CA CYS A 75 -3.65 -0.71 10.67
C CYS A 75 -4.77 -0.29 9.70
N GLY A 76 -5.20 -1.22 8.83
CA GLY A 76 -6.06 -0.93 7.70
C GLY A 76 -5.29 -0.29 6.54
N SER A 77 -5.99 -0.11 5.42
CA SER A 77 -5.50 0.60 4.25
C SER A 77 -6.63 1.45 3.67
N ARG A 78 -6.27 2.48 2.92
CA ARG A 78 -7.22 3.20 2.05
C ARG A 78 -7.65 2.41 0.83
N LEU A 79 -6.88 1.40 0.44
CA LEU A 79 -7.31 0.46 -0.58
C LEU A 79 -8.44 -0.39 -0.02
N ASP A 80 -9.45 -0.67 -0.85
CA ASP A 80 -10.41 -1.71 -0.51
C ASP A 80 -9.70 -3.09 -0.43
N PRO A 81 -10.29 -4.08 0.25
CA PRO A 81 -9.64 -5.37 0.45
C PRO A 81 -9.21 -6.09 -0.84
N ALA A 82 -9.94 -5.88 -1.95
CA ALA A 82 -9.60 -6.49 -3.23
C ALA A 82 -8.38 -5.80 -3.86
N ALA A 83 -8.33 -4.47 -3.83
CA ALA A 83 -7.20 -3.69 -4.29
C ALA A 83 -5.94 -3.95 -3.42
N LEU A 84 -6.09 -4.15 -2.12
CA LEU A 84 -4.99 -4.50 -1.22
C LEU A 84 -4.43 -5.90 -1.52
N ALA A 85 -5.32 -6.90 -1.68
CA ALA A 85 -4.91 -8.25 -2.06
C ALA A 85 -4.19 -8.27 -3.42
N GLU A 86 -4.71 -7.48 -4.37
CA GLU A 86 -4.11 -7.32 -5.69
C GLU A 86 -2.73 -6.66 -5.63
N ALA A 87 -2.55 -5.63 -4.79
CA ALA A 87 -1.26 -4.97 -4.59
C ALA A 87 -0.18 -5.99 -4.18
N TYR A 88 -0.44 -6.81 -3.15
CA TYR A 88 0.53 -7.83 -2.73
C TYR A 88 0.70 -8.96 -3.74
N ARG A 89 -0.34 -9.30 -4.51
CA ARG A 89 -0.21 -10.27 -5.60
C ARG A 89 0.73 -9.77 -6.70
N LEU A 90 0.65 -8.49 -7.07
CA LEU A 90 1.52 -7.87 -8.07
C LEU A 90 2.96 -7.70 -7.59
N LEU A 91 3.13 -7.42 -6.29
CA LEU A 91 4.45 -7.31 -5.65
C LEU A 91 5.17 -8.66 -5.59
N ALA A 92 4.44 -9.75 -5.33
CA ALA A 92 4.98 -11.11 -5.27
C ALA A 92 5.10 -11.79 -6.65
N ALA A 93 4.71 -11.11 -7.74
CA ALA A 93 4.80 -11.67 -9.08
C ALA A 93 6.24 -11.58 -9.61
N GLU A 94 6.82 -12.75 -9.93
CA GLU A 94 8.16 -12.92 -10.52
C GLU A 94 8.22 -12.64 -12.03
#